data_AF-A0A8J7Y2M2-F1
#
_entry.id   AF-A0A8J7Y2M2-F1
#
_cell.length_a   1.000
_cell.length_b   1.000
_cell.length_c   1.000
_cell.angle_alpha   90.00
_cell.angle_beta   90.00
_cell.angle_gamma   90.00
#
_symmetry.space_group_name_H-M   'P 1'
#
loop_
_entity.id
_entity.type
_entity.pdbx_description
1 polymer ?
#
loop_
_entity_poly.entity_id
_entity_poly.type
_entity_poly.pdbx_seq_one_letter_code
_entity_poly.pdbx_strand_id
1 'polypeptide(L)'
;MNLFRTYLTVNYLIVQALALVVARKFWVADVVLIESGNRPSTSLLLFAMVIAGSLLVLVLIKFKLSFLLYYFTEYVGLFVLTAIMLSVFINFYISLAIAAIAAILRYTVPQFKRVSVVILAIGIAALLGVSLTVYPVIIFLLLLSVYDVLAVRKTK
;
A
#
# COMPACT_ATOMS: atom_id res chain seq x y z
N MET A 1 20.69 17.97 8.65
CA MET A 1 20.50 17.03 7.52
C MET A 1 20.47 15.55 7.95
N ASN A 2 21.17 15.13 9.00
CA ASN A 2 21.21 13.72 9.43
C ASN A 2 19.91 13.19 10.06
N LEU A 3 19.22 13.97 10.90
CA LEU A 3 18.00 13.51 11.61
C LEU A 3 16.86 13.08 10.67
N PHE A 4 16.63 13.82 9.58
CA PHE A 4 15.59 13.48 8.60
C PHE A 4 15.91 12.19 7.82
N ARG A 5 17.17 12.02 7.43
CA ARG A 5 17.64 10.80 6.75
C ARG A 5 17.56 9.58 7.67
N THR A 6 17.94 9.71 8.94
CA THR A 6 17.79 8.66 9.93
C THR A 6 16.32 8.29 10.12
N TYR A 7 15.43 9.28 10.25
CA TYR A 7 13.98 9.05 10.38
C TYR A 7 13.41 8.23 9.21
N LEU A 8 13.76 8.58 7.97
CA LEU A 8 13.31 7.83 6.79
C LEU A 8 13.83 6.39 6.79
N THR A 9 15.11 6.21 7.10
CA THR A 9 15.75 4.89 7.12
C THR A 9 15.12 4.00 8.20
N VAL A 10 14.86 4.55 9.39
CA VAL A 10 14.20 3.84 10.48
C VAL A 10 12.79 3.41 10.09
N ASN A 11 11.98 4.30 9.50
CA ASN A 11 10.65 3.92 9.04
C ASN A 11 10.69 2.85 7.96
N TYR A 12 11.63 2.95 7.01
CA TYR A 12 11.81 1.95 5.97
C TYR A 12 12.13 0.56 6.53
N LEU A 13 13.02 0.48 7.53
CA LEU A 13 13.36 -0.78 8.20
C LEU A 13 12.17 -1.33 9.01
N ILE A 14 11.46 -0.46 9.73
CA ILE A 14 10.26 -0.83 10.48
C ILE A 14 9.19 -1.41 9.56
N VAL A 15 8.93 -0.75 8.42
CA VAL A 15 7.93 -1.23 7.44
C VAL A 15 8.30 -2.61 6.93
N GLN A 16 9.56 -2.84 6.56
CA GLN A 16 9.99 -4.16 6.07
C GLN A 16 9.89 -5.24 7.15
N ALA A 17 10.39 -4.98 8.35
CA ALA A 17 10.36 -5.94 9.44
C ALA A 17 8.92 -6.34 9.80
N LEU A 18 8.03 -5.36 9.96
CA LEU A 18 6.62 -5.62 10.26
C LEU A 18 5.88 -6.25 9.08
N ALA A 19 6.18 -5.84 7.84
CA ALA A 19 5.57 -6.44 6.65
C ALA A 19 5.91 -7.92 6.53
N LEU A 20 7.14 -8.33 6.86
CA LEU A 20 7.51 -9.75 6.89
C LEU A 20 6.73 -10.55 7.94
N VAL A 21 6.51 -9.97 9.13
CA VAL A 21 5.71 -10.60 10.18
C VAL A 21 4.26 -10.80 9.73
N VAL A 22 3.67 -9.77 9.11
CA VAL A 22 2.30 -9.82 8.57
C VAL A 22 2.22 -10.79 7.39
N ALA A 23 3.18 -10.73 6.46
CA ALA A 23 3.25 -11.61 5.30
C ALA A 23 3.31 -13.09 5.71
N ARG A 24 4.11 -13.43 6.74
CA ARG A 24 4.16 -14.79 7.27
C ARG A 24 2.78 -15.26 7.73
N LYS A 25 1.99 -14.38 8.35
CA LYS A 25 0.64 -14.71 8.80
C LYS A 25 -0.34 -14.85 7.63
N PHE A 26 -0.24 -14.00 6.63
CA PHE A 26 -1.03 -14.10 5.39
C PHE A 26 -0.78 -15.42 4.64
N TRP A 27 0.45 -15.90 4.59
CA TRP A 27 0.78 -17.22 4.03
C TRP A 27 0.07 -18.36 4.76
N VAL A 28 -0.05 -18.29 6.09
CA VAL A 28 -0.71 -19.34 6.89
C VAL A 28 -2.23 -19.31 6.74
N ALA A 29 -2.79 -18.12 6.46
CA ALA A 29 -4.22 -17.92 6.28
C ALA A 29 -4.65 -17.91 4.80
N ASP A 30 -3.76 -18.30 3.87
CA ASP A 30 -3.97 -18.31 2.42
C ASP A 30 -4.56 -17.00 1.87
N VAL A 31 -4.15 -15.87 2.46
CA VAL A 31 -4.59 -14.54 2.01
C VAL A 31 -3.75 -14.12 0.81
N VAL A 32 -4.26 -14.41 -0.39
CA VAL A 32 -3.62 -14.06 -1.67
C VAL A 32 -4.55 -13.14 -2.47
N LEU A 33 -4.03 -11.99 -2.91
CA LEU A 33 -4.79 -11.07 -3.77
C LEU A 33 -4.70 -11.46 -5.26
N ILE A 34 -3.58 -12.07 -5.65
CA ILE A 34 -3.28 -12.35 -7.06
C ILE A 34 -2.89 -13.81 -7.22
N GLU A 35 -3.86 -14.66 -7.55
CA GLU A 35 -3.65 -16.09 -7.75
C GLU A 35 -2.64 -16.39 -8.88
N SER A 36 -2.54 -15.51 -9.88
CA SER A 36 -1.59 -15.63 -10.99
C SER A 36 -0.23 -14.97 -10.74
N GLY A 37 0.13 -14.75 -9.47
CA GLY A 37 1.34 -14.05 -9.01
C GLY A 37 2.69 -14.62 -9.43
N ASN A 38 2.71 -15.77 -10.10
CA ASN A 38 3.91 -16.41 -10.63
C ASN A 38 4.19 -16.06 -12.11
N ARG A 39 3.21 -15.52 -12.84
CA ARG A 39 3.38 -15.24 -14.27
C ARG A 39 4.00 -13.86 -14.51
N PRO A 40 4.93 -13.70 -15.47
CA PRO A 40 5.47 -12.38 -15.82
C PRO A 40 4.42 -11.42 -16.39
N SER A 41 3.35 -11.95 -16.98
CA SER A 41 2.19 -11.16 -17.43
C SER A 41 1.51 -10.38 -16.30
N THR A 42 1.62 -10.89 -15.06
CA THR A 42 1.04 -10.25 -13.87
C THR A 42 1.73 -8.94 -13.55
N SER A 43 3.04 -8.84 -13.78
CA SER A 43 3.80 -7.59 -13.64
C SER A 43 3.32 -6.51 -14.61
N LEU A 44 3.01 -6.90 -15.85
CA LEU A 44 2.48 -5.99 -16.86
C LEU A 44 1.07 -5.52 -16.49
N LEU A 45 0.22 -6.44 -16.02
CA LEU A 45 -1.13 -6.12 -15.57
C LEU A 45 -1.12 -5.17 -14.36
N LEU A 46 -0.26 -5.43 -13.37
CA LEU A 46 -0.07 -4.54 -12.22
C LEU A 46 0.43 -3.16 -12.65
N PHE A 47 1.40 -3.11 -13.55
CA PHE A 47 1.91 -1.85 -14.09
C PHE A 47 0.81 -1.07 -14.83
N ALA A 48 0.01 -1.75 -15.65
CA ALA A 48 -1.15 -1.15 -16.31
C ALA A 48 -2.18 -0.63 -15.30
N MET A 49 -2.45 -1.37 -14.22
CA MET A 49 -3.34 -0.92 -13.14
C MET A 49 -2.81 0.32 -12.41
N VAL A 50 -1.49 0.42 -12.18
CA VAL A 50 -0.88 1.61 -11.57
C VAL A 50 -1.04 2.82 -12.49
N ILE A 51 -0.80 2.66 -13.80
CA ILE A 51 -1.01 3.73 -14.78
C ILE A 51 -2.49 4.13 -14.83
N ALA A 52 -3.40 3.15 -14.91
CA ALA A 52 -4.83 3.39 -14.94
C ALA A 52 -5.30 4.12 -13.67
N GLY A 53 -4.84 3.71 -12.49
CA GLY A 53 -5.12 4.37 -11.22
C GLY A 53 -4.59 5.82 -11.20
N SER A 54 -3.39 6.04 -11.72
CA SER A 54 -2.81 7.39 -11.83
C SER A 54 -3.60 8.28 -12.77
N LEU A 55 -4.03 7.77 -13.93
CA LEU A 55 -4.89 8.48 -14.87
C LEU A 55 -6.26 8.79 -14.26
N LEU A 56 -6.86 7.83 -13.56
CA LEU A 56 -8.12 8.00 -12.84
C LEU A 56 -8.01 9.14 -11.82
N VAL A 57 -6.90 9.20 -11.07
CA VAL A 57 -6.62 10.32 -10.16
C VAL A 57 -6.59 11.66 -10.90
N LEU A 58 -5.87 11.76 -12.02
CA LEU A 58 -5.80 12.98 -12.82
C LEU A 58 -7.17 13.41 -13.37
N VAL A 59 -7.97 12.45 -13.83
CA VAL A 59 -9.33 12.70 -14.32
C VAL A 59 -10.21 13.27 -13.20
N LEU A 60 -10.19 12.66 -12.01
CA LEU A 60 -10.97 13.14 -10.86
C LEU A 60 -10.53 14.53 -10.39
N ILE A 61 -9.24 14.83 -10.42
CA ILE A 61 -8.73 16.18 -10.17
C ILE A 61 -9.28 17.17 -11.20
N LYS A 62 -9.26 16.82 -12.49
CA LYS A 62 -9.81 17.65 -13.57
C LYS A 62 -11.30 17.97 -13.37
N PHE A 63 -12.08 17.02 -12.85
CA PHE A 63 -13.50 17.21 -12.54
C PHE A 63 -13.78 17.85 -11.16
N LYS A 64 -12.74 18.31 -10.43
CA LYS A 64 -12.86 18.86 -9.07
C LYS A 64 -13.50 17.91 -8.06
N LEU A 65 -13.45 16.60 -8.32
CA LEU A 65 -13.92 15.54 -7.44
C LEU A 65 -12.79 15.00 -6.54
N SER A 66 -11.73 15.78 -6.33
CA SER A 66 -10.57 15.41 -5.53
C SER A 66 -10.92 15.10 -4.07
N PHE A 67 -11.99 15.69 -3.55
CA PHE A 67 -12.54 15.34 -2.23
C PHE A 67 -12.94 13.85 -2.17
N LEU A 68 -13.60 13.31 -3.20
CA LEU A 68 -14.03 11.92 -3.20
C LEU A 68 -12.82 10.96 -3.12
N LEU A 69 -11.74 11.28 -3.84
CA LEU A 69 -10.49 10.50 -3.78
C LEU A 69 -9.86 10.54 -2.41
N TYR A 70 -9.70 11.74 -1.85
CA TYR A 70 -9.04 11.91 -0.57
C TYR A 70 -9.76 11.10 0.51
N TYR A 71 -11.10 11.20 0.56
CA TYR A 71 -11.88 10.49 1.57
C TYR A 71 -11.95 8.97 1.30
N PHE A 72 -12.17 8.56 0.05
CA PHE A 72 -12.30 7.14 -0.26
C PHE A 72 -10.97 6.41 -0.13
N THR A 73 -9.91 6.90 -0.79
CA THR A 73 -8.62 6.21 -0.79
C THR A 73 -7.91 6.26 0.56
N GLU A 74 -8.01 7.36 1.32
CA GLU A 74 -7.37 7.41 2.63
C GLU A 74 -8.17 6.69 3.72
N TYR A 75 -9.48 6.91 3.83
CA TYR A 75 -10.25 6.33 4.94
C TYR A 75 -10.69 4.90 4.67
N VAL A 76 -11.28 4.64 3.49
CA VAL A 76 -11.70 3.27 3.13
C VAL A 76 -10.47 2.40 2.91
N GLY A 77 -9.45 2.93 2.25
CA GLY A 77 -8.17 2.22 2.08
C GLY A 77 -7.52 1.85 3.41
N LEU A 78 -7.41 2.81 4.36
CA LEU A 78 -6.87 2.52 5.69
C LEU A 78 -7.73 1.50 6.43
N PHE A 79 -9.04 1.67 6.44
CA PHE A 79 -9.97 0.77 7.12
C PHE A 79 -9.87 -0.66 6.59
N VAL A 80 -9.98 -0.86 5.28
CA VAL A 80 -9.95 -2.19 4.67
C VAL A 80 -8.60 -2.86 4.90
N LEU A 81 -7.50 -2.14 4.67
CA LEU A 81 -6.15 -2.69 4.87
C LEU A 81 -5.91 -3.05 6.34
N THR A 82 -6.26 -2.17 7.28
CA THR A 82 -6.11 -2.49 8.71
C THR A 82 -6.97 -3.66 9.14
N ALA A 83 -8.22 -3.74 8.66
CA ALA A 83 -9.11 -4.86 8.97
C ALA A 83 -8.52 -6.19 8.49
N ILE A 84 -8.07 -6.26 7.23
CA ILE A 84 -7.46 -7.47 6.64
C ILE A 84 -6.15 -7.81 7.35
N MET A 85 -5.31 -6.83 7.66
CA MET A 85 -4.05 -7.08 8.37
C MET A 85 -4.28 -7.65 9.76
N LEU A 86 -5.21 -7.08 10.53
CA LEU A 86 -5.46 -7.52 11.90
C LEU A 86 -6.29 -8.80 11.97
N SER A 87 -7.15 -9.09 11.00
CA SER A 87 -8.01 -10.28 11.02
C SER A 87 -7.24 -11.60 11.07
N VAL A 88 -5.97 -11.59 10.67
CA VAL A 88 -5.10 -12.77 10.69
C VAL A 88 -4.38 -12.95 12.04
N PHE A 89 -4.45 -11.94 12.91
CA PHE A 89 -3.91 -12.01 14.28
C PHE A 89 -4.99 -12.15 15.34
N ILE A 90 -6.17 -11.58 15.10
CA ILE A 90 -7.26 -11.48 16.07
C ILE A 90 -8.60 -11.78 15.41
N ASN A 91 -9.66 -11.94 16.22
CA ASN A 91 -11.01 -12.16 15.72
C ASN A 91 -11.44 -11.05 14.74
N PHE A 92 -12.11 -11.44 13.64
CA PHE A 92 -12.58 -10.55 12.59
C PHE A 92 -13.37 -9.34 13.12
N TYR A 93 -14.32 -9.54 14.03
CA TYR A 93 -15.13 -8.44 14.57
C TYR A 93 -14.29 -7.44 15.37
N ILE A 94 -13.28 -7.92 16.09
CA ILE A 94 -12.34 -7.07 16.83
C ILE A 94 -11.42 -6.32 15.85
N SER A 95 -10.94 -6.98 14.78
CA SER A 95 -10.16 -6.31 13.74
C SER A 95 -10.95 -5.20 13.05
N LEU A 96 -12.24 -5.40 12.81
CA LEU A 96 -13.12 -4.42 12.21
C LEU A 96 -13.32 -3.20 13.12
N ALA A 97 -13.51 -3.43 14.42
CA ALA A 97 -13.60 -2.37 15.41
C ALA A 97 -12.31 -1.54 15.49
N ILE A 98 -11.14 -2.19 15.53
CA ILE A 98 -9.84 -1.51 15.56
C ILE A 98 -9.58 -0.74 14.25
N ALA A 99 -9.94 -1.31 13.11
CA ALA A 99 -9.83 -0.64 11.82
C ALA A 99 -10.71 0.62 11.76
N ALA A 100 -11.94 0.56 12.27
CA ALA A 100 -12.82 1.72 12.37
C ALA A 100 -12.21 2.80 13.28
N ILE A 101 -11.66 2.41 14.42
CA ILE A 101 -10.96 3.32 15.33
C ILE A 101 -9.76 3.96 14.62
N ALA A 102 -8.96 3.19 13.87
CA ALA A 102 -7.82 3.72 13.12
C ALA A 102 -8.24 4.74 12.04
N ALA A 103 -9.34 4.48 11.33
CA ALA A 103 -9.91 5.42 10.37
C ALA A 103 -10.38 6.72 11.04
N ILE A 104 -11.07 6.61 12.18
CA ILE A 104 -11.52 7.77 12.97
C ILE A 104 -10.32 8.56 13.51
N LEU A 105 -9.32 7.88 14.07
CA LEU A 105 -8.11 8.52 14.60
C LEU A 105 -7.33 9.27 13.52
N ARG A 106 -7.30 8.78 12.28
CA ARG A 106 -6.67 9.51 11.17
C ARG A 106 -7.40 10.82 10.85
N TYR A 107 -8.72 10.85 11.04
CA TYR A 107 -9.53 12.05 10.87
C TYR A 107 -9.34 13.03 12.05
N THR A 108 -9.40 12.54 13.28
CA THR A 108 -9.45 13.40 14.48
C THR A 108 -8.06 13.81 15.00
N VAL A 109 -7.03 12.98 14.85
CA VAL A 109 -5.71 13.19 15.46
C VAL A 109 -4.65 13.49 14.38
N PRO A 110 -4.12 14.73 14.31
CA PRO A 110 -3.12 15.11 13.30
C PRO A 110 -1.84 14.27 13.35
N GLN A 111 -1.41 13.87 14.55
CA GLN A 111 -0.20 13.07 14.74
C GLN A 111 -0.36 11.64 14.18
N PHE A 112 -1.58 11.09 14.21
CA PHE A 112 -1.87 9.74 13.72
C PHE A 112 -1.78 9.64 12.19
N LYS A 113 -1.83 10.76 11.45
CA LYS A 113 -1.63 10.79 10.00
C LYS A 113 -0.28 10.18 9.58
N ARG A 114 0.78 10.41 10.36
CA ARG A 114 2.11 9.85 10.08
C ARG A 114 2.14 8.33 10.29
N VAL A 115 1.56 7.87 11.40
CA VAL A 115 1.52 6.45 11.78
C VAL A 115 0.67 5.65 10.79
N SER A 116 -0.48 6.18 10.39
CA SER A 116 -1.38 5.50 9.47
C SER A 116 -0.79 5.31 8.06
N VAL A 117 0.12 6.19 7.60
CA VAL A 117 0.88 5.95 6.35
C VAL A 117 1.81 4.74 6.50
N VAL A 118 2.48 4.60 7.65
CA VAL A 118 3.34 3.44 7.94
C VAL A 118 2.52 2.15 7.97
N ILE A 119 1.34 2.18 8.59
CA ILE A 119 0.41 1.03 8.63
C ILE A 119 -0.02 0.62 7.21
N LEU A 120 -0.44 1.59 6.38
CA LEU A 120 -0.78 1.33 4.98
C LEU A 120 0.38 0.71 4.21
N ALA A 121 1.59 1.24 4.39
CA ALA A 121 2.79 0.73 3.73
C ALA A 121 3.09 -0.73 4.13
N ILE A 122 2.96 -1.07 5.42
CA ILE A 122 3.13 -2.44 5.90
C ILE A 122 2.09 -3.37 5.25
N GLY A 123 0.82 -2.96 5.21
CA GLY A 123 -0.26 -3.76 4.64
C GLY A 123 -0.10 -4.03 3.15
N ILE A 124 0.17 -2.99 2.37
CA ILE A 124 0.39 -3.12 0.93
C ILE A 124 1.64 -3.96 0.65
N ALA A 125 2.74 -3.72 1.36
CA ALA A 125 3.97 -4.48 1.19
C ALA A 125 3.78 -5.97 1.54
N ALA A 126 3.06 -6.28 2.62
CA ALA A 126 2.76 -7.66 2.99
C ALA A 126 1.84 -8.33 1.97
N LEU A 127 0.74 -7.69 1.57
CA LEU A 127 -0.22 -8.24 0.61
C LEU A 127 0.42 -8.51 -0.75
N LEU A 128 1.15 -7.53 -1.30
CA LEU A 128 1.85 -7.70 -2.57
C LEU A 128 3.00 -8.70 -2.46
N GLY A 129 3.71 -8.72 -1.32
CA GLY A 129 4.82 -9.64 -1.08
C GLY A 129 4.40 -11.11 -0.97
N VAL A 130 3.19 -11.39 -0.45
CA VAL A 130 2.62 -12.75 -0.46
C VAL A 130 2.01 -13.09 -1.82
N SER A 131 1.45 -12.10 -2.51
CA SER A 131 0.73 -12.33 -3.77
C SER A 131 1.64 -12.44 -4.99
N LEU A 132 2.91 -12.05 -4.91
CA LEU A 132 3.83 -12.05 -6.05
C LEU A 132 5.09 -12.84 -5.74
N THR A 133 5.51 -13.66 -6.70
CA THR A 133 6.81 -14.33 -6.63
C THR A 133 7.94 -13.35 -6.99
N VAL A 134 9.17 -13.70 -6.62
CA VAL A 134 10.35 -12.81 -6.75
C VAL A 134 10.55 -12.32 -8.19
N TYR A 135 10.35 -13.19 -9.19
CA TYR A 135 10.63 -12.85 -10.59
C TYR A 135 9.67 -11.78 -11.17
N PRO A 136 8.33 -11.93 -11.07
CA PRO A 136 7.37 -10.87 -11.38
C PRO A 136 7.59 -9.57 -10.61
N VAL A 137 7.99 -9.62 -9.33
CA VAL A 137 8.29 -8.41 -8.55
C VAL A 137 9.46 -7.64 -9.17
N ILE A 138 10.55 -8.31 -9.53
CA ILE A 138 11.71 -7.66 -10.14
C ILE A 138 11.33 -6.98 -11.46
N ILE A 139 10.56 -7.66 -12.32
CA ILE A 139 10.08 -7.09 -13.59
C ILE A 139 9.21 -5.86 -13.32
N PHE A 140 8.29 -5.94 -12.35
CA PHE A 140 7.42 -4.83 -11.98
C PHE A 140 8.20 -3.62 -11.46
N LEU A 141 9.19 -3.85 -10.60
CA LEU A 141 10.06 -2.78 -10.08
C LEU A 141 10.92 -2.14 -11.18
N LEU A 142 11.42 -2.92 -12.14
CA LEU A 142 12.14 -2.40 -13.30
C LEU A 142 11.23 -1.52 -14.16
N LEU A 143 10.01 -1.96 -14.48
CA LEU A 143 9.04 -1.19 -15.26
C LEU A 143 8.71 0.15 -14.58
N LEU A 144 8.44 0.12 -13.27
CA LEU A 144 8.17 1.33 -12.49
C LEU A 144 9.38 2.28 -12.48
N SER A 145 10.59 1.76 -12.27
CA SER A 145 11.80 2.56 -12.21
C SER A 145 12.09 3.25 -13.55
N VAL A 146 11.92 2.53 -14.67
CA VAL A 146 12.09 3.10 -16.02
C VAL A 146 11.02 4.17 -16.29
N TYR A 147 9.75 3.88 -15.94
CA TYR A 147 8.66 4.83 -16.10
C TYR A 147 8.92 6.13 -15.32
N ASP A 148 9.32 6.03 -14.05
CA ASP A 148 9.56 7.20 -13.19
C ASP A 148 10.72 8.06 -13.73
N VAL A 149 11.82 7.44 -14.16
CA VAL A 149 12.94 8.16 -14.79
C VAL A 149 12.50 8.89 -16.07
N LEU A 150 11.69 8.26 -16.91
CA LEU A 150 11.16 8.87 -18.14
C LEU A 150 10.19 10.03 -17.83
N ALA A 151 9.29 9.85 -16.87
CA ALA A 151 8.30 10.85 -16.48
C ALA A 151 8.96 12.10 -15.86
N VAL A 152 9.97 11.91 -15.01
CA VAL A 152 10.71 13.02 -14.38
C VAL A 152 11.60 13.74 -15.39
N ARG A 153 12.28 13.02 -16.29
CA ARG A 153 13.14 13.66 -17.30
C ARG A 153 12.36 14.50 -18.31
N LYS A 154 11.10 14.12 -18.60
CA LYS A 154 10.25 14.86 -19.53
C LYS A 154 9.68 16.15 -18.96
N THR A 155 9.75 16.33 -17.64
CA THR A 155 9.24 17.51 -16.91
C THR A 155 10.35 18.47 -16.44
N LYS A 156 11.63 18.12 -16.65
CA LYS A 156 12.77 19.02 -16.51
C LYS A 156 13.13 19.63 -17.87
#